data_AF-A0A7C3JWA9-F1
#
_entry.id   AF-A0A7C3JWA9-F1
#
_cell.length_a   1.000
_cell.length_b   1.000
_cell.length_c   1.000
_cell.angle_alpha   90.00
_cell.angle_beta   90.00
_cell.angle_gamma   90.00
#
_symmetry.space_group_name_H-M   'P 1'
#
loop_
_entity.id
_entity.type
_entity.pdbx_description
1 polymer ?
#
loop_
_entity_poly.entity_id
_entity_poly.type
_entity_poly.pdbx_seq_one_letter_code
_entity_poly.pdbx_strand_id
1 'polypeptide(L)'
;MSNRAEKSSGLKRVDRWLYAKGGETRSSGCVLCGSCYGHGPANPMEDAPGPKSKCPPYEFYRFQRHTPKSRWLMAQRVFHGLDPITPELKEVIYSCTTCLMCQELCGVRNDGYGPWEITVAMREEITAREGPLGAHRAIYDGLK
;
A
#
# COMPACT_ATOMS: atom_id res chain seq x y z
N MET A 1 -5.49 -10.80 33.36
CA MET A 1 -4.84 -9.70 32.62
C MET A 1 -4.18 -10.31 31.38
N SER A 2 -4.85 -10.23 30.24
CA SER A 2 -4.38 -10.87 29.00
C SER A 2 -3.16 -10.13 28.47
N ASN A 3 -2.06 -10.87 28.27
CA ASN A 3 -0.85 -10.43 27.61
C ASN A 3 -1.22 -9.93 26.20
N ARG A 4 -1.45 -8.62 26.02
CA ARG A 4 -1.59 -8.01 24.69
C ARG A 4 -0.19 -7.99 24.10
N ALA A 5 0.15 -9.01 23.33
CA ALA A 5 1.31 -8.96 22.45
C ALA A 5 1.27 -7.62 21.71
N GLU A 6 2.37 -6.85 21.76
CA GLU A 6 2.48 -5.59 21.03
C GLU A 6 2.11 -5.85 19.58
N LYS A 7 0.97 -5.28 19.14
CA LYS A 7 0.59 -5.34 17.74
C LYS A 7 1.60 -4.49 16.99
N SER A 8 2.39 -5.12 16.12
CA SER A 8 3.26 -4.40 15.21
C SER A 8 2.43 -3.42 14.36
N SER A 9 2.93 -2.19 14.21
CA SER A 9 2.35 -1.13 13.39
C SER A 9 3.29 -0.74 12.25
N GLY A 10 2.80 0.05 11.29
CA GLY A 10 3.64 0.56 10.22
C GLY A 10 4.08 -0.52 9.24
N LEU A 11 5.20 -0.30 8.57
CA LEU A 11 5.72 -1.26 7.59
C LEU A 11 6.22 -2.55 8.24
N LYS A 12 6.54 -2.53 9.54
CA LYS A 12 7.01 -3.71 10.27
C LYS A 12 5.96 -4.82 10.34
N ARG A 13 4.67 -4.48 10.36
CA ARG A 13 3.57 -5.47 10.40
C ARG A 13 3.32 -6.19 9.08
N VAL A 14 3.93 -5.69 7.99
CA VAL A 14 3.84 -6.24 6.64
C VAL A 14 5.22 -6.59 6.07
N ASP A 15 6.23 -6.75 6.93
CA ASP A 15 7.62 -6.97 6.53
C ASP A 15 7.82 -8.23 5.66
N ARG A 16 7.07 -9.29 5.95
CA ARG A 16 6.98 -10.52 5.14
C ARG A 16 6.68 -10.22 3.67
N TRP A 17 5.93 -9.15 3.41
CA TRP A 17 5.45 -8.73 2.09
C TRP A 17 6.34 -7.69 1.39
N LEU A 18 7.31 -7.15 2.11
CA LEU A 18 8.25 -6.15 1.63
C LEU A 18 9.62 -6.76 1.31
N TYR A 19 9.69 -8.08 1.11
CA TYR A 19 10.94 -8.79 0.85
C TYR A 19 12.00 -8.54 1.94
N ALA A 20 11.59 -8.49 3.21
CA ALA A 20 12.52 -8.39 4.34
C ALA A 20 13.52 -9.56 4.34
N LYS A 21 14.78 -9.27 4.72
CA LYS A 21 15.82 -10.29 4.94
C LYS A 21 15.76 -10.78 6.40
N GLY A 22 16.15 -12.04 6.62
CA GLY A 22 16.32 -12.59 7.97
C GLY A 22 15.03 -12.98 8.70
N GLY A 23 13.89 -13.04 7.99
CA GLY A 23 12.66 -13.58 8.55
C GLY A 23 12.63 -15.12 8.54
N GLU A 24 11.93 -15.72 9.50
CA GLU A 24 11.73 -17.18 9.58
C GLU A 24 10.88 -17.71 8.41
N THR A 25 9.95 -16.89 7.91
CA THR A 25 9.09 -17.23 6.77
C THR A 25 9.66 -16.68 5.46
N ARG A 26 9.56 -17.47 4.38
CA ARG A 26 9.88 -17.02 3.03
C ARG A 26 9.10 -15.75 2.71
N SER A 27 9.82 -14.70 2.34
CA SER A 27 9.21 -13.45 1.91
C SER A 27 8.55 -13.64 0.54
N SER A 28 7.43 -12.95 0.36
CA SER A 28 6.72 -12.84 -0.92
C SER A 28 6.27 -11.39 -1.08
N GLY A 29 5.69 -11.00 -2.21
CA GLY A 29 5.24 -9.63 -2.37
C GLY A 29 4.67 -9.36 -3.74
N CYS A 30 4.70 -8.09 -4.14
CA CYS A 30 4.29 -7.71 -5.48
C CYS A 30 5.19 -8.37 -6.54
N VAL A 31 4.57 -8.97 -7.56
CA VAL A 31 5.25 -9.54 -8.76
C VAL A 31 5.15 -8.63 -9.97
N LEU A 32 4.70 -7.38 -9.79
CA LEU A 32 4.66 -6.34 -10.81
C LEU A 32 3.77 -6.61 -12.04
N CYS A 33 2.77 -7.49 -11.93
CA CYS A 33 1.87 -7.85 -13.04
C CYS A 33 0.99 -6.71 -13.57
N GLY A 34 0.74 -5.67 -12.76
CA GLY A 34 -0.07 -4.52 -13.15
C GLY A 34 -1.59 -4.72 -13.09
N SER A 35 -2.10 -5.90 -12.71
CA SER A 35 -3.55 -6.20 -12.67
C SER A 35 -4.37 -5.19 -11.85
N CYS A 36 -3.78 -4.61 -10.82
CA CYS A 36 -4.43 -3.67 -9.89
C CYS A 36 -4.65 -2.24 -10.44
N TYR A 37 -4.08 -1.89 -11.60
CA TYR A 37 -4.29 -0.58 -12.23
C TYR A 37 -4.40 -0.62 -13.77
N GLY A 38 -3.88 -1.67 -14.42
CA GLY A 38 -3.87 -1.77 -15.87
C GLY A 38 -5.28 -1.90 -16.45
N HIS A 39 -5.50 -1.30 -17.62
CA HIS A 39 -6.80 -1.21 -18.30
C HIS A 39 -7.28 -2.51 -18.95
N GLY A 40 -6.43 -3.54 -19.01
CA GLY A 40 -6.83 -4.87 -19.45
C GLY A 40 -7.70 -5.60 -18.41
N PRO A 41 -8.41 -6.67 -18.81
CA PRO A 41 -9.07 -7.54 -17.85
C PRO A 41 -8.02 -8.08 -16.86
N ALA A 42 -8.43 -8.29 -15.61
CA ALA A 42 -7.53 -8.88 -14.62
C ALA A 42 -7.10 -10.30 -15.05
N ASN A 43 -8.03 -11.03 -15.65
CA ASN A 43 -7.83 -12.31 -16.31
C ASN A 43 -8.18 -12.20 -17.81
N PRO A 44 -7.21 -12.38 -18.73
CA PRO A 44 -7.48 -12.36 -20.18
C PRO A 44 -8.48 -13.43 -20.67
N MET A 45 -8.75 -14.44 -19.85
CA MET A 45 -9.66 -15.54 -20.15
C MET A 45 -11.06 -15.35 -19.54
N GLU A 46 -11.37 -14.21 -18.92
CA GLU A 46 -12.72 -13.92 -18.42
C GLU A 46 -13.68 -13.59 -19.57
N ASP A 47 -14.84 -14.27 -19.60
CA ASP A 47 -15.92 -14.01 -20.57
C ASP A 47 -16.52 -12.60 -20.39
N ALA A 48 -16.58 -12.11 -19.15
CA ALA A 48 -17.06 -10.80 -18.78
C ALA A 48 -15.92 -9.99 -18.16
N PRO A 49 -15.20 -9.17 -18.96
CA PRO A 49 -14.03 -8.44 -18.47
C PRO A 49 -14.45 -7.42 -17.41
N GLY A 50 -13.71 -7.40 -16.29
CA GLY A 50 -13.89 -6.41 -15.22
C GLY A 50 -13.68 -4.96 -15.67
N PRO A 51 -13.83 -3.99 -14.74
CA PRO A 51 -13.75 -2.57 -15.06
C PRO A 51 -12.37 -2.19 -15.63
N LYS A 52 -12.37 -1.42 -16.72
CA LYS A 52 -11.13 -0.91 -17.34
C LYS A 52 -10.43 0.10 -16.43
N SER A 53 -11.16 1.02 -15.84
CA SER A 53 -10.64 2.00 -14.88
C SER A 53 -10.71 1.43 -13.47
N LYS A 54 -9.55 1.21 -12.86
CA LYS A 54 -9.45 0.49 -11.57
C LYS A 54 -8.98 1.37 -10.42
N CYS A 55 -7.94 2.18 -10.66
CA CYS A 55 -7.31 2.97 -9.61
C CYS A 55 -7.57 4.46 -9.88
N PRO A 56 -8.50 5.13 -9.16
CA PRO A 56 -8.87 6.52 -9.44
C PRO A 56 -7.68 7.49 -9.50
N PRO A 57 -6.68 7.40 -8.59
CA PRO A 57 -5.48 8.24 -8.69
C PRO A 57 -4.68 8.01 -9.98
N TYR A 58 -4.58 6.77 -10.45
CA TYR A 58 -3.90 6.49 -11.71
C TYR A 58 -4.69 7.04 -12.90
N GLU A 59 -6.03 6.92 -12.89
CA GLU A 59 -6.87 7.48 -13.95
C GLU A 59 -6.77 9.01 -14.03
N PHE A 60 -6.69 9.67 -12.88
CA PHE A 60 -6.56 11.12 -12.77
C PHE A 60 -5.16 11.60 -13.19
N TYR A 61 -4.11 11.10 -12.54
CA TYR A 61 -2.74 11.59 -12.76
C TYR A 61 -2.06 10.98 -14.00
N ARG A 62 -2.55 9.84 -14.49
CA ARG A 62 -2.01 9.09 -15.65
C ARG A 62 -0.52 8.79 -15.59
N PHE A 63 0.04 8.74 -14.38
CA PHE A 63 1.46 8.52 -14.16
C PHE A 63 1.69 7.31 -13.25
N GLN A 64 2.68 6.48 -13.59
CA GLN A 64 2.95 5.22 -12.89
C GLN A 64 3.15 5.39 -11.38
N ARG A 65 3.73 6.53 -10.95
CA ARG A 65 3.95 6.83 -9.53
C ARG A 65 2.68 6.77 -8.68
N HIS A 66 1.50 7.04 -9.26
CA HIS A 66 0.20 7.01 -8.57
C HIS A 66 -0.52 5.66 -8.66
N THR A 67 0.15 4.60 -9.11
CA THR A 67 -0.40 3.24 -9.14
C THR A 67 -0.25 2.54 -7.77
N PRO A 68 -1.09 1.56 -7.44
CA PRO A 68 -0.93 0.74 -6.23
C PRO A 68 0.41 -0.02 -6.22
N LYS A 69 0.85 -0.49 -7.39
CA LYS A 69 2.16 -1.13 -7.60
C LYS A 69 3.30 -0.21 -7.18
N SER A 70 3.31 1.04 -7.64
CA SER A 70 4.38 1.97 -7.30
C SER A 70 4.37 2.37 -5.82
N ARG A 71 3.19 2.52 -5.21
CA ARG A 71 3.09 2.75 -3.74
C ARG A 71 3.69 1.58 -2.95
N TRP A 72 3.47 0.34 -3.39
CA TRP A 72 4.13 -0.83 -2.79
C TRP A 72 5.65 -0.74 -2.88
N LEU A 73 6.18 -0.45 -4.07
CA LEU A 73 7.63 -0.34 -4.28
C LEU A 73 8.24 0.78 -3.45
N MET A 74 7.56 1.92 -3.33
CA MET A 74 8.00 3.02 -2.47
C MET A 74 8.01 2.61 -0.99
N ALA A 75 6.95 1.95 -0.52
CA ALA A 75 6.88 1.41 0.84
C ALA A 75 8.02 0.41 1.11
N GLN A 76 8.32 -0.47 0.15
CA GLN A 76 9.47 -1.38 0.24
C GLN A 76 10.78 -0.60 0.37
N ARG A 77 11.02 0.43 -0.46
CA ARG A 77 12.27 1.21 -0.42
C ARG A 77 12.43 1.95 0.91
N VAL A 78 11.35 2.50 1.46
CA VAL A 78 11.37 3.12 2.80
C VAL A 78 11.64 2.09 3.89
N PHE A 79 11.01 0.91 3.81
CA PHE A 79 11.23 -0.16 4.79
C PHE A 79 12.69 -0.60 4.85
N HIS A 80 13.35 -0.73 3.70
CA HIS A 80 14.78 -1.10 3.62
C HIS A 80 15.73 0.07 3.87
N GLY A 81 15.23 1.26 4.23
CA GLY A 81 16.05 2.45 4.47
C GLY A 81 16.74 3.00 3.22
N LEU A 82 16.26 2.64 2.03
CA LEU A 82 16.83 3.09 0.75
C LEU A 82 16.37 4.49 0.37
N ASP A 83 15.15 4.87 0.76
CA ASP A 83 14.60 6.21 0.52
C ASP A 83 14.07 6.82 1.84
N PRO A 84 14.26 8.12 2.08
CA PRO A 84 13.64 8.83 3.18
C PRO A 84 12.15 9.14 2.90
N ILE A 85 11.41 9.51 3.95
CA ILE A 85 10.03 9.99 3.80
C ILE A 85 10.06 11.48 3.41
N THR A 86 9.84 11.78 2.14
CA THR A 86 9.81 13.17 1.63
C THR A 86 8.39 13.73 1.54
N PRO A 87 8.20 15.06 1.42
CA PRO A 87 6.89 15.65 1.12
C PRO A 87 6.24 15.07 -0.14
N GLU A 88 7.01 14.88 -1.22
CA GLU A 88 6.51 14.33 -2.49
C GLU A 88 6.09 12.86 -2.35
N LEU A 89 6.78 12.09 -1.50
CA LEU A 89 6.35 10.73 -1.17
C LEU A 89 5.02 10.75 -0.42
N LYS A 90 4.87 11.65 0.57
CA LYS A 90 3.61 11.82 1.31
C LYS A 90 2.47 12.14 0.33
N GLU A 91 2.65 13.07 -0.60
CA GLU A 91 1.63 13.38 -1.63
C GLU A 91 1.23 12.14 -2.45
N VAL A 92 2.19 11.33 -2.89
CA VAL A 92 1.90 10.11 -3.66
C VAL A 92 1.15 9.07 -2.83
N ILE A 93 1.57 8.82 -1.60
CA ILE A 93 0.92 7.84 -0.71
C ILE A 93 -0.50 8.30 -0.33
N TYR A 94 -0.67 9.59 -0.05
CA TYR A 94 -1.95 10.16 0.34
C TYR A 94 -2.89 10.46 -0.84
N SER A 95 -2.40 10.43 -2.09
CA SER A 95 -3.29 10.42 -3.26
C SER A 95 -4.18 9.18 -3.34
N CYS A 96 -3.89 8.10 -2.61
CA CYS A 96 -4.74 6.90 -2.59
C CYS A 96 -6.13 7.20 -1.99
N THR A 97 -7.19 6.93 -2.74
CA THR A 97 -8.59 7.14 -2.33
C THR A 97 -9.15 6.04 -1.43
N THR A 98 -8.36 5.01 -1.08
CA THR A 98 -8.79 3.93 -0.19
C THR A 98 -9.98 3.11 -0.77
N CYS A 99 -10.14 3.09 -2.10
CA CYS A 99 -11.28 2.42 -2.77
C CYS A 99 -11.22 0.88 -2.81
N LEU A 100 -10.17 0.26 -2.26
CA LEU A 100 -9.96 -1.19 -2.18
C LEU A 100 -9.89 -1.98 -3.51
N MET A 101 -10.10 -1.36 -4.67
CA MET A 101 -10.06 -2.07 -5.96
C MET A 101 -8.76 -2.87 -6.18
N CYS A 102 -7.62 -2.34 -5.75
CA CYS A 102 -6.34 -3.01 -5.88
C CYS A 102 -6.17 -4.23 -4.96
N GLN A 103 -6.90 -4.26 -3.84
CA GLN A 103 -6.97 -5.39 -2.92
C GLN A 103 -7.76 -6.52 -3.56
N GLU A 104 -8.96 -6.22 -4.02
CA GLU A 104 -9.89 -7.20 -4.61
C GLU A 104 -9.32 -7.83 -5.89
N LEU A 105 -8.65 -7.05 -6.74
CA LEU A 105 -8.12 -7.53 -8.01
C LEU A 105 -6.75 -8.24 -7.90
N CYS A 106 -6.12 -8.27 -6.74
CA CYS A 106 -4.78 -8.83 -6.62
C CYS A 106 -4.79 -10.37 -6.64
N GLY A 107 -4.73 -10.97 -7.82
CA GLY A 107 -4.68 -12.44 -7.97
C GLY A 107 -3.43 -13.13 -7.38
N VAL A 108 -2.46 -12.36 -6.90
CA VAL A 108 -1.22 -12.86 -6.28
C VAL A 108 -1.39 -13.03 -4.76
N ARG A 109 -2.36 -12.32 -4.16
CA ARG A 109 -2.51 -12.21 -2.71
C ARG A 109 -3.98 -12.41 -2.34
N ASN A 110 -4.28 -13.52 -1.67
CA ASN A 110 -5.62 -13.85 -1.17
C ASN A 110 -5.71 -13.92 0.37
N ASP A 111 -4.67 -13.48 1.07
CA ASP A 111 -4.54 -13.58 2.53
C ASP A 111 -4.79 -12.25 3.24
N GLY A 112 -5.43 -11.29 2.56
CA GLY A 112 -5.77 -9.99 3.12
C GLY A 112 -4.67 -8.92 3.04
N TYR A 113 -3.46 -9.26 2.58
CA TYR A 113 -2.35 -8.29 2.49
C TYR A 113 -1.98 -7.95 1.04
N GLY A 114 -2.93 -7.32 0.36
CA GLY A 114 -2.76 -6.78 -0.99
C GLY A 114 -2.24 -5.33 -0.99
N PRO A 115 -2.22 -4.67 -2.17
CA PRO A 115 -1.60 -3.35 -2.33
C PRO A 115 -2.20 -2.24 -1.47
N TRP A 116 -3.47 -2.36 -1.11
CA TRP A 116 -4.09 -1.43 -0.20
C TRP A 116 -3.49 -1.52 1.20
N GLU A 117 -3.33 -2.74 1.73
CA GLU A 117 -2.81 -2.98 3.07
C GLU A 117 -1.39 -2.42 3.24
N ILE A 118 -0.55 -2.57 2.21
CA ILE A 118 0.80 -1.97 2.18
C ILE A 118 0.74 -0.44 2.17
N THR A 119 -0.24 0.14 1.46
CA THR A 119 -0.42 1.61 1.44
C THR A 119 -0.84 2.12 2.81
N VAL A 120 -1.69 1.39 3.54
CA VAL A 120 -2.10 1.74 4.90
C VAL A 120 -0.93 1.60 5.86
N ALA A 121 -0.18 0.50 5.81
CA ALA A 121 1.04 0.32 6.60
C ALA A 121 2.06 1.45 6.36
N MET A 122 2.18 1.93 5.12
CA MET A 122 3.02 3.10 4.80
C MET A 122 2.50 4.40 5.43
N ARG A 123 1.17 4.62 5.49
CA ARG A 123 0.57 5.79 6.16
C ARG A 123 0.79 5.76 7.68
N GLU A 124 0.68 4.58 8.27
CA GLU A 124 1.00 4.34 9.69
C GLU A 124 2.48 4.68 9.95
N GLU A 125 3.40 4.22 9.09
CA GLU A 125 4.83 4.50 9.19
C GLU A 125 5.12 6.01 9.10
N ILE A 126 4.50 6.71 8.13
CA ILE A 126 4.62 8.17 8.00
C ILE A 126 4.15 8.84 9.29
N THR A 127 3.00 8.42 9.82
CA THR A 127 2.42 9.05 11.01
C THR A 127 3.27 8.80 12.26
N ALA A 128 3.86 7.62 12.39
CA ALA A 128 4.74 7.27 13.51
C ALA A 128 6.05 8.07 13.49
N ARG A 129 6.63 8.32 12.30
CA ARG A 129 7.92 9.02 12.16
C ARG A 129 7.80 10.53 12.07
N GLU A 130 6.79 11.03 11.36
CA GLU A 130 6.66 12.44 10.97
C GLU A 130 5.42 13.12 11.58
N GLY A 131 4.55 12.36 12.24
CA GLY A 131 3.25 12.82 12.71
C GLY A 131 2.17 12.84 11.60
N PRO A 132 0.92 13.18 11.95
CA PRO A 132 -0.17 13.24 10.99
C PRO A 132 0.06 14.35 9.96
N LEU A 133 -0.52 14.20 8.77
CA LEU A 133 -0.59 15.31 7.81
C LEU A 133 -1.22 16.55 8.44
N GLY A 134 -0.76 17.73 8.04
CA GLY A 134 -1.29 19.00 8.56
C GLY A 134 -2.82 19.09 8.47
N ALA A 135 -3.40 18.67 7.34
CA ALA A 135 -4.85 18.65 7.13
C ALA A 135 -5.60 17.67 8.07
N HIS A 136 -4.94 16.65 8.61
CA HIS A 136 -5.55 15.66 9.51
C HIS A 136 -5.27 15.95 10.99
N ARG A 137 -4.46 16.96 11.31
CA ARG A 137 -3.99 17.23 12.67
C ARG A 137 -5.14 17.55 13.63
N ALA A 138 -6.09 18.39 13.22
CA ALA A 138 -7.24 18.74 14.05
C ALA A 138 -8.09 17.52 14.46
N ILE A 139 -8.30 16.58 13.52
CA ILE A 139 -9.02 15.33 13.81
C ILE A 139 -8.19 14.45 14.74
N TYR A 140 -6.89 14.30 14.48
CA TYR A 140 -5.99 13.48 15.28
C TYR A 140 -5.90 13.97 16.74
N ASP A 141 -5.77 15.28 16.96
CA ASP A 141 -5.66 15.86 18.30
C ASP A 141 -6.99 15.78 19.06
N GLY A 142 -8.14 15.82 18.37
CA GLY A 142 -9.46 15.66 18.98
C GLY A 142 -9.85 14.22 19.35
N LEU A 143 -9.07 13.22 18.93
CA LEU A 143 -9.27 11.80 19.27
C LEU A 143 -8.47 11.36 20.51
N LYS A 144 -7.58 12.22 21.04
CA LYS A 144 -6.81 11.98 22.26
C LYS A 144 -7.60 12.41 23.49
#